data_AF-A0A3D2HIQ6-F1
#
_entry.id   AF-A0A3D2HIQ6-F1
#
_cell.length_a   1.000
_cell.length_b   1.000
_cell.length_c   1.000
_cell.angle_alpha   90.00
_cell.angle_beta   90.00
_cell.angle_gamma   90.00
#
_symmetry.space_group_name_H-M   'P 1'
#
loop_
_entity.id
_entity.type
_entity.pdbx_description
1 polymer ?
#
loop_
_entity_poly.entity_id
_entity_poly.type
_entity_poly.pdbx_seq_one_letter_code
_entity_poly.pdbx_strand_id
1 'polypeptide(L)'
;MGVDLLIVAGEHSGDNHAASWVQALKKRHPQLSICAIGGPALRQAGAHLLFDLTHWSAVGLIEVIRRYPSFMRLLHWTVEWVRAYQPKIICLVDFPGFNLKLAKRLCQEKLTYPHGGTTRIFGYISPQIWAWNTRRRFKIERYFNHLGTIFPFEPTCFADTSLDVRFVGHPLLNQPNPFRYDPNGPLLLLPGSRLGAVKQITPILKAAVHELRKHYPQLHAIIPYPNQAIQRYLSVQELTGIDLCPLATFNTGVCSAIMSSGTASLQVALAGIPGVITYRANPITFFIGKRLAKVRYLSMANILLHKPLYPEVLQDTPNQALTVAHQMESFLSQTEQSRTSFLEGADALKQLLSSHSVQTLVDWLESLLLTSTEAMALDAELKNSNPKA
;
A
#
# COMPACT_ATOMS: atom_id res chain seq x y z
N MET A 1 -11.58 26.05 -18.64
CA MET A 1 -12.42 25.38 -17.63
C MET A 1 -11.56 25.15 -16.41
N GLY A 2 -12.02 25.52 -15.22
CA GLY A 2 -11.27 25.25 -13.99
C GLY A 2 -11.17 23.75 -13.72
N VAL A 3 -10.08 23.31 -13.10
CA VAL A 3 -9.92 21.92 -12.64
C VAL A 3 -10.18 21.90 -11.14
N ASP A 4 -11.06 21.01 -10.69
CA ASP A 4 -11.36 20.89 -9.26
C ASP A 4 -10.31 20.02 -8.57
N LEU A 5 -9.96 18.89 -9.18
CA LEU A 5 -9.06 17.90 -8.58
C LEU A 5 -8.07 17.34 -9.61
N LEU A 6 -6.78 17.41 -9.28
CA LEU A 6 -5.73 16.65 -9.97
C LEU A 6 -5.28 15.49 -9.08
N ILE A 7 -5.25 14.28 -9.62
CA ILE A 7 -4.80 13.08 -8.91
C ILE A 7 -3.45 12.64 -9.47
N VAL A 8 -2.50 12.28 -8.61
CA VAL A 8 -1.19 11.76 -9.00
C VAL A 8 -0.94 10.42 -8.31
N ALA A 9 -1.06 9.32 -9.07
CA ALA A 9 -0.83 7.95 -8.62
C ALA A 9 0.23 7.26 -9.50
N GLY A 10 1.31 6.79 -8.89
CA GLY A 10 2.44 6.19 -9.64
C GLY A 10 2.42 4.68 -9.79
N GLU A 11 1.56 3.98 -9.04
CA GLU A 11 1.50 2.53 -8.97
C GLU A 11 0.07 2.02 -9.21
N HIS A 12 -0.06 0.79 -9.72
CA HIS A 12 -1.37 0.15 -9.96
C HIS A 12 -2.23 0.07 -8.69
N SER A 13 -1.61 -0.17 -7.52
CA SER A 13 -2.31 -0.16 -6.22
C SER A 13 -2.90 1.20 -5.91
N GLY A 14 -2.10 2.27 -6.03
CA GLY A 14 -2.54 3.64 -5.83
C GLY A 14 -3.65 4.06 -6.79
N ASP A 15 -3.54 3.67 -8.07
CA ASP A 15 -4.56 3.91 -9.10
C ASP A 15 -5.90 3.26 -8.71
N ASN A 16 -5.89 1.98 -8.32
CA ASN A 16 -7.09 1.26 -7.87
C ASN A 16 -7.69 1.85 -6.59
N HIS A 17 -6.85 2.17 -5.60
CA HIS A 17 -7.32 2.78 -4.35
C HIS A 17 -7.94 4.15 -4.59
N ALA A 18 -7.35 4.94 -5.49
CA ALA A 18 -7.88 6.25 -5.87
C ALA A 18 -9.21 6.15 -6.64
N ALA A 19 -9.29 5.22 -7.60
CA ALA A 19 -10.47 5.01 -8.43
C ALA A 19 -11.76 4.79 -7.61
N SER A 20 -11.68 4.03 -6.51
CA SER A 20 -12.83 3.73 -5.66
C SER A 20 -13.50 4.99 -5.08
N TRP A 21 -12.71 5.90 -4.49
CA TRP A 21 -13.28 7.13 -3.93
C TRP A 21 -13.56 8.20 -5.01
N VAL A 22 -12.85 8.18 -6.15
CA VAL A 22 -13.19 9.04 -7.30
C VAL A 22 -14.56 8.69 -7.86
N GLN A 23 -14.85 7.40 -8.01
CA GLN A 23 -16.15 6.92 -8.48
C GLN A 23 -17.27 7.35 -7.52
N ALA A 24 -17.05 7.23 -6.21
CA ALA A 24 -17.99 7.70 -5.20
C ALA A 24 -18.21 9.23 -5.28
N LEU A 25 -17.13 10.00 -5.46
CA LEU A 25 -17.18 11.46 -5.59
C LEU A 25 -17.91 11.90 -6.86
N LYS A 26 -17.62 11.28 -8.01
CA LYS A 26 -18.31 11.52 -9.29
C LYS A 26 -19.78 11.13 -9.26
N LYS A 27 -20.14 10.08 -8.51
CA LYS A 27 -21.55 9.69 -8.32
C LYS A 27 -22.34 10.77 -7.57
N ARG A 28 -21.71 11.44 -6.59
CA ARG A 28 -22.32 12.54 -5.83
C ARG A 28 -22.30 13.87 -6.59
N HIS A 29 -21.19 14.14 -7.31
CA HIS A 29 -20.95 15.39 -8.03
C HIS A 29 -20.44 15.13 -9.46
N PRO A 30 -21.33 14.79 -10.41
CA PRO A 30 -20.95 14.48 -11.79
C PRO A 30 -20.19 15.61 -12.51
N GLN A 31 -20.47 16.85 -12.11
CA GLN A 31 -19.93 18.09 -12.66
C GLN A 31 -18.46 18.37 -12.32
N LEU A 32 -17.89 17.70 -11.30
CA LEU A 32 -16.50 17.97 -10.89
C LEU A 32 -15.52 17.69 -12.02
N SER A 33 -14.63 18.63 -12.30
CA SER A 33 -13.55 18.47 -13.26
C SER A 33 -12.37 17.77 -12.60
N ILE A 34 -12.21 16.47 -12.87
CA ILE A 34 -11.17 15.61 -12.27
C ILE A 34 -10.19 15.18 -13.35
N CYS A 35 -8.91 15.49 -13.16
CA CYS A 35 -7.81 15.05 -14.02
C CYS A 35 -6.89 14.08 -13.25
N ALA A 36 -6.19 13.21 -13.98
CA ALA A 36 -5.30 12.23 -13.37
C ALA A 36 -3.98 12.06 -14.14
N ILE A 37 -2.88 11.99 -13.40
CA ILE A 37 -1.63 11.33 -13.79
C ILE A 37 -1.65 10.01 -13.03
N GLY A 38 -2.05 8.93 -13.70
CA GLY A 38 -2.51 7.71 -13.03
C GLY A 38 -2.54 6.53 -13.98
N GLY A 39 -3.54 5.67 -13.89
CA GLY A 39 -3.69 4.52 -14.76
C GLY A 39 -5.13 4.30 -15.24
N PRO A 40 -5.40 3.10 -15.80
CA PRO A 40 -6.70 2.76 -16.36
C PRO A 40 -7.85 2.80 -15.36
N ALA A 41 -7.63 2.53 -14.07
CA ALA A 41 -8.70 2.50 -13.08
C ALA A 41 -9.25 3.91 -12.80
N LEU A 42 -8.37 4.91 -12.69
CA LEU A 42 -8.80 6.31 -12.56
C LEU A 42 -9.56 6.81 -13.79
N ARG A 43 -9.13 6.39 -14.99
CA ARG A 43 -9.86 6.70 -16.24
C ARG A 43 -11.27 6.09 -16.21
N GLN A 44 -11.39 4.82 -15.82
CA GLN A 44 -12.68 4.13 -15.70
C GLN A 44 -13.59 4.75 -14.62
N ALA A 45 -13.01 5.31 -13.56
CA ALA A 45 -13.74 6.03 -12.52
C ALA A 45 -14.25 7.42 -12.96
N GLY A 46 -13.93 7.86 -14.18
CA GLY A 46 -14.42 9.12 -14.75
C GLY A 46 -13.45 10.30 -14.65
N ALA A 47 -12.17 10.06 -14.34
CA ALA A 47 -11.13 11.09 -14.43
C ALA A 47 -10.59 11.24 -15.86
N HIS A 48 -10.28 12.47 -16.27
CA HIS A 48 -9.56 12.73 -17.51
C HIS A 48 -8.08 12.38 -17.33
N LEU A 49 -7.63 11.29 -17.97
CA LEU A 49 -6.26 10.80 -17.86
C LEU A 49 -5.31 11.66 -18.72
N LEU A 50 -4.46 12.44 -18.05
CA LEU A 50 -3.42 13.28 -18.66
C LEU A 50 -2.19 12.46 -19.07
N PHE A 51 -1.83 11.47 -18.24
CA PHE A 51 -0.66 10.63 -18.45
C PHE A 51 -0.85 9.28 -17.72
N ASP A 52 -0.52 8.18 -18.41
CA ASP A 52 -0.49 6.85 -17.79
C ASP A 52 0.87 6.60 -17.11
N LEU A 53 0.92 6.82 -15.80
CA LEU A 53 2.11 6.63 -14.97
C LEU A 53 2.25 5.18 -14.47
N THR A 54 1.18 4.39 -14.45
CA THR A 54 1.23 3.01 -13.91
C THR A 54 2.02 2.06 -14.81
N HIS A 55 2.13 2.36 -16.11
CA HIS A 55 3.07 1.71 -17.03
C HIS A 55 4.54 1.76 -16.55
N TRP A 56 4.88 2.66 -15.63
CA TRP A 56 6.23 2.80 -15.07
C TRP A 56 6.40 2.09 -13.73
N SER A 57 5.37 1.47 -13.18
CA SER A 57 5.41 0.78 -11.87
C SER A 57 6.02 -0.63 -11.91
N ALA A 58 6.28 -1.18 -13.11
CA ALA A 58 6.70 -2.58 -13.31
C ALA A 58 8.21 -2.84 -13.26
N VAL A 59 9.03 -1.92 -12.74
CA VAL A 59 10.46 -1.90 -13.03
C VAL A 59 11.35 -1.91 -11.77
N GLY A 60 12.43 -2.69 -11.82
CA GLY A 60 13.39 -2.87 -10.73
C GLY A 60 14.25 -1.63 -10.45
N LEU A 61 15.05 -1.65 -9.37
CA LEU A 61 15.86 -0.50 -8.93
C LEU A 61 16.76 0.11 -10.04
N ILE A 62 17.34 -0.74 -10.90
CA ILE A 62 18.21 -0.32 -12.02
C ILE A 62 17.41 0.42 -13.12
N GLU A 63 16.22 -0.06 -13.42
CA GLU A 63 15.35 0.54 -14.44
C GLU A 63 14.72 1.85 -13.95
N VAL A 64 14.48 1.99 -12.64
CA VAL A 64 14.08 3.26 -12.01
C VAL A 64 15.16 4.33 -12.23
N ILE A 65 16.45 3.98 -12.06
CA ILE A 65 17.56 4.91 -12.31
C ILE A 65 17.60 5.31 -13.79
N ARG A 66 17.44 4.36 -14.72
CA ARG A 66 17.44 4.65 -16.17
C ARG A 66 16.27 5.55 -16.59
N ARG A 67 15.14 5.46 -15.89
CA ARG A 67 13.94 6.29 -16.15
C ARG A 67 13.95 7.63 -15.43
N TYR A 68 14.97 7.93 -14.62
CA TYR A 68 15.09 9.19 -13.89
C TYR A 68 14.89 10.45 -14.76
N PRO A 69 15.48 10.56 -15.98
CA PRO A 69 15.26 11.73 -16.83
C PRO A 69 13.80 11.88 -17.27
N SER A 70 13.10 10.78 -17.54
CA SER A 70 11.68 10.79 -17.87
C SER A 70 10.82 11.22 -16.68
N PHE A 71 11.16 10.80 -15.46
CA PHE A 71 10.50 11.29 -14.24
C PHE A 71 10.70 12.80 -14.04
N MET A 72 11.90 13.34 -14.30
CA MET A 72 12.13 14.78 -14.17
C MET A 72 11.39 15.58 -15.25
N ARG A 73 11.31 15.07 -16.48
CA ARG A 73 10.50 15.68 -17.56
C ARG A 73 9.02 15.70 -17.20
N LEU A 74 8.48 14.60 -16.69
CA LEU A 74 7.10 14.53 -16.22
C LEU A 74 6.87 15.52 -15.08
N LEU A 75 7.77 15.56 -14.09
CA LEU A 75 7.69 16.50 -12.97
C LEU A 75 7.63 17.96 -13.45
N HIS A 76 8.50 18.36 -14.38
CA HIS A 76 8.48 19.70 -14.95
C HIS A 76 7.18 19.97 -15.70
N TRP A 77 6.75 19.06 -16.56
CA TRP A 77 5.49 19.17 -17.28
C TRP A 77 4.29 19.30 -16.32
N THR A 78 4.24 18.52 -15.25
CA THR A 78 3.16 18.59 -14.24
C THR A 78 3.14 19.94 -13.54
N VAL A 79 4.31 20.51 -13.23
CA VAL A 79 4.40 21.85 -12.62
C VAL A 79 3.85 22.92 -13.55
N GLU A 80 4.23 22.89 -14.83
CA GLU A 80 3.70 23.85 -15.82
C GLU A 80 2.20 23.65 -16.08
N TRP A 81 1.73 22.41 -16.05
CA TRP A 81 0.30 22.12 -16.13
C TRP A 81 -0.45 22.70 -14.92
N VAL A 82 0.05 22.49 -13.70
CA VAL A 82 -0.56 23.08 -12.48
C VAL A 82 -0.53 24.60 -12.53
N ARG A 83 0.54 25.22 -13.06
CA ARG A 83 0.62 26.66 -13.27
C ARG A 83 -0.48 27.18 -14.20
N ALA A 84 -0.75 26.47 -15.30
CA ALA A 84 -1.72 26.87 -16.30
C ALA A 84 -3.18 26.65 -15.88
N TYR A 85 -3.47 25.53 -15.19
CA TYR A 85 -4.85 25.10 -14.89
C TYR A 85 -5.28 25.35 -13.44
N GLN A 86 -4.33 25.65 -12.54
CA GLN A 86 -4.54 25.97 -11.12
C GLN A 86 -5.64 25.12 -10.45
N PRO A 87 -5.45 23.79 -10.37
CA PRO A 87 -6.43 22.92 -9.73
C PRO A 87 -6.70 23.36 -8.29
N LYS A 88 -7.94 23.27 -7.81
CA LYS A 88 -8.25 23.60 -6.40
C LYS A 88 -7.49 22.69 -5.43
N ILE A 89 -7.46 21.40 -5.73
CA ILE A 89 -6.75 20.39 -4.94
C ILE A 89 -5.89 19.50 -5.85
N ILE A 90 -4.69 19.16 -5.38
CA ILE A 90 -3.89 18.07 -5.90
C ILE A 90 -3.88 16.95 -4.85
N CYS A 91 -4.40 15.78 -5.20
CA CYS A 91 -4.35 14.57 -4.39
C CYS A 91 -3.15 13.71 -4.80
N LEU A 92 -2.14 13.63 -3.92
CA LEU A 92 -0.93 12.84 -4.12
C LEU A 92 -1.13 11.47 -3.47
N VAL A 93 -1.27 10.43 -4.29
CA VAL A 93 -1.60 9.07 -3.85
C VAL A 93 -0.35 8.21 -3.79
N ASP A 94 0.07 7.87 -2.58
CA ASP A 94 1.28 7.07 -2.30
C ASP A 94 2.50 7.59 -3.09
N PHE A 95 3.40 6.72 -3.54
CA PHE A 95 4.51 7.00 -4.44
C PHE A 95 5.41 8.20 -4.01
N PRO A 96 5.92 8.20 -2.77
CA PRO A 96 6.58 9.37 -2.17
C PRO A 96 7.83 9.86 -2.92
N GLY A 97 8.51 8.99 -3.67
CA GLY A 97 9.71 9.35 -4.41
C GLY A 97 9.48 10.46 -5.43
N PHE A 98 8.36 10.40 -6.16
CA PHE A 98 7.93 11.43 -7.10
C PHE A 98 7.06 12.48 -6.42
N ASN A 99 6.05 12.05 -5.66
CA ASN A 99 5.03 12.95 -5.10
C ASN A 99 5.62 14.00 -4.14
N LEU A 100 6.62 13.65 -3.31
CA LEU A 100 7.28 14.64 -2.44
C LEU A 100 8.17 15.62 -3.23
N LYS A 101 8.75 15.20 -4.37
CA LYS A 101 9.50 16.11 -5.24
C LYS A 101 8.57 17.07 -5.96
N LEU A 102 7.43 16.59 -6.44
CA LEU A 102 6.40 17.42 -7.06
C LEU A 102 5.88 18.46 -6.07
N ALA A 103 5.45 18.02 -4.88
CA ALA A 103 4.97 18.90 -3.82
C ALA A 103 6.00 19.99 -3.46
N LYS A 104 7.27 19.58 -3.26
CA LYS A 104 8.37 20.52 -3.02
C LYS A 104 8.49 21.56 -4.15
N ARG A 105 8.46 21.14 -5.41
CA ARG A 105 8.64 22.05 -6.55
C ARG A 105 7.46 23.02 -6.67
N LEU A 106 6.23 22.54 -6.49
CA LEU A 106 5.04 23.39 -6.50
C LEU A 106 5.07 24.46 -5.39
N CYS A 107 5.50 24.11 -4.18
CA CYS A 107 5.71 25.07 -3.10
C CYS A 107 6.81 26.11 -3.44
N GLN A 108 7.93 25.66 -4.02
CA GLN A 108 9.03 26.55 -4.41
C GLN A 108 8.64 27.54 -5.52
N GLU A 109 7.77 27.12 -6.43
CA GLU A 109 7.21 27.93 -7.52
C GLU A 109 6.02 28.79 -7.06
N LYS A 110 5.69 28.78 -5.76
CA LYS A 110 4.58 29.54 -5.17
C LYS A 110 3.22 29.22 -5.79
N LEU A 111 3.02 27.98 -6.23
CA LEU A 111 1.76 27.53 -6.85
C LEU A 111 0.75 27.00 -5.84
N THR A 112 1.18 26.70 -4.61
CA THR A 112 0.34 26.08 -3.58
C THR A 112 0.05 27.03 -2.43
N TYR A 113 -1.03 26.73 -1.69
CA TYR A 113 -1.35 27.38 -0.43
C TYR A 113 -0.53 26.75 0.73
N PRO A 114 0.02 27.54 1.68
CA PRO A 114 0.00 29.00 1.78
C PRO A 114 1.17 29.71 1.07
N HIS A 115 1.89 29.01 0.18
CA HIS A 115 3.15 29.45 -0.42
C HIS A 115 3.02 30.53 -1.52
N GLY A 116 1.85 31.14 -1.69
CA GLY A 116 1.58 32.19 -2.67
C GLY A 116 0.57 31.82 -3.77
N GLY A 117 0.17 30.54 -3.84
CA GLY A 117 -0.88 30.07 -4.74
C GLY A 117 -2.13 29.62 -3.99
N THR A 118 -3.15 29.22 -4.73
CA THR A 118 -4.46 28.79 -4.19
C THR A 118 -4.61 27.27 -4.15
N THR A 119 -3.78 26.53 -4.88
CA THR A 119 -3.86 25.05 -4.95
C THR A 119 -3.48 24.42 -3.63
N ARG A 120 -4.35 23.56 -3.08
CA ARG A 120 -4.02 22.76 -1.89
C ARG A 120 -3.45 21.41 -2.27
N ILE A 121 -2.55 20.88 -1.44
CA ILE A 121 -2.04 19.51 -1.55
C ILE A 121 -2.69 18.64 -0.48
N PHE A 122 -3.38 17.60 -0.93
CA PHE A 122 -3.90 16.53 -0.10
C PHE A 122 -3.06 15.26 -0.33
N GLY A 123 -2.48 14.70 0.72
CA GLY A 123 -1.83 13.39 0.65
C GLY A 123 -2.83 12.27 0.92
N TYR A 124 -2.78 11.19 0.14
CA TYR A 124 -3.52 9.97 0.43
C TYR A 124 -2.56 8.78 0.46
N ILE A 125 -2.64 7.97 1.53
CA ILE A 125 -1.69 6.91 1.88
C ILE A 125 -0.35 7.53 2.29
N SER A 126 -0.12 7.62 3.61
CA SER A 126 1.15 8.15 4.13
C SER A 126 2.29 7.23 3.74
N PRO A 127 3.48 7.79 3.42
CA PRO A 127 4.71 7.01 3.45
C PRO A 127 4.84 6.38 4.85
N GLN A 128 5.34 5.13 4.91
CA GLN A 128 5.52 4.38 6.17
C GLN A 128 6.65 4.95 7.04
N ILE A 129 6.51 6.21 7.47
CA ILE A 129 7.50 6.95 8.26
C ILE A 129 7.71 6.34 9.65
N TRP A 130 6.73 5.57 10.13
CA TRP A 130 6.78 4.80 11.36
C TRP A 130 7.76 3.63 11.26
N ALA A 131 7.90 3.02 10.08
CA ALA A 131 8.85 1.94 9.85
C ALA A 131 10.29 2.45 9.71
N TRP A 132 10.49 3.61 9.06
CA TRP A 132 11.81 4.18 8.80
C TRP A 132 11.75 5.69 8.48
N ASN A 133 12.86 6.40 8.71
CA ASN A 133 13.00 7.83 8.33
C ASN A 133 11.89 8.74 8.90
N THR A 134 11.67 8.67 10.22
CA THR A 134 10.61 9.41 10.92
C THR A 134 10.66 10.92 10.67
N ARG A 135 11.85 11.50 10.44
CA ARG A 135 12.03 12.94 10.14
C ARG A 135 11.37 13.38 8.84
N ARG A 136 10.94 12.45 7.98
CA ARG A 136 10.19 12.77 6.75
C ARG A 136 8.86 13.47 7.03
N ARG A 137 8.26 13.29 8.22
CA ARG A 137 7.01 13.98 8.60
C ARG A 137 7.08 15.50 8.48
N PHE A 138 8.21 16.11 8.87
CA PHE A 138 8.41 17.56 8.74
C PHE A 138 8.48 18.05 7.28
N LYS A 139 8.92 17.17 6.36
CA LYS A 139 8.85 17.50 4.92
C LYS A 139 7.41 17.41 4.43
N ILE A 140 6.65 16.41 4.88
CA ILE A 140 5.25 16.25 4.51
C ILE A 140 4.44 17.44 5.04
N GLU A 141 4.58 17.78 6.32
CA GLU A 141 3.97 18.97 6.94
C GLU A 141 4.28 20.25 6.14
N ARG A 142 5.54 20.45 5.74
CA ARG A 142 5.93 21.65 4.98
C ARG A 142 5.19 21.78 3.65
N TYR A 143 4.85 20.67 2.99
CA TYR A 143 4.34 20.70 1.63
C TYR A 143 2.85 20.41 1.52
N PHE A 144 2.27 19.68 2.47
CA PHE A 144 0.89 19.19 2.39
C PHE A 144 -0.01 20.04 3.27
N ASN A 145 -1.27 20.18 2.88
CA ASN A 145 -2.30 20.83 3.70
C ASN A 145 -3.06 19.81 4.53
N HIS A 146 -3.28 18.62 3.98
CA HIS A 146 -4.01 17.52 4.61
C HIS A 146 -3.38 16.18 4.27
N LEU A 147 -3.56 15.16 5.12
CA LEU A 147 -3.09 13.80 4.88
C LEU A 147 -4.09 12.75 5.38
N GLY A 148 -4.64 11.97 4.45
CA GLY A 148 -5.42 10.77 4.73
C GLY A 148 -4.51 9.54 4.90
N THR A 149 -4.47 8.97 6.09
CA THR A 149 -3.70 7.77 6.44
C THR A 149 -4.58 6.51 6.39
N ILE A 150 -3.96 5.35 6.19
CA ILE A 150 -4.68 4.06 6.05
C ILE A 150 -4.44 3.11 7.21
N PHE A 151 -3.57 3.47 8.15
CA PHE A 151 -3.47 2.79 9.44
C PHE A 151 -3.85 3.72 10.59
N PRO A 152 -4.52 3.19 11.64
CA PRO A 152 -5.08 4.01 12.72
C PRO A 152 -4.01 4.68 13.61
N PHE A 153 -2.80 4.12 13.66
CA PHE A 153 -1.68 4.69 14.43
C PHE A 153 -0.86 5.74 13.65
N GLU A 154 -1.10 5.90 12.34
CA GLU A 154 -0.31 6.85 11.54
C GLU A 154 -0.53 8.32 11.92
N PRO A 155 -1.73 8.80 12.28
CA PRO A 155 -1.92 10.18 12.74
C PRO A 155 -1.04 10.56 13.93
N THR A 156 -0.83 9.65 14.88
CA THR A 156 0.03 9.93 16.06
C THR A 156 1.50 10.11 15.68
N CYS A 157 1.93 9.57 14.53
CA CYS A 157 3.28 9.79 14.00
C CYS A 157 3.52 11.23 13.52
N PHE A 158 2.46 12.04 13.44
CA PHE A 158 2.47 13.45 13.05
C PHE A 158 2.01 14.38 14.19
N ALA A 159 1.88 13.86 15.43
CA ALA A 159 1.37 14.62 16.57
C ALA A 159 2.22 15.86 16.94
N ASP A 160 3.50 15.89 16.53
CA ASP A 160 4.41 17.03 16.69
C ASP A 160 4.46 17.95 15.47
N THR A 161 3.44 17.86 14.59
CA THR A 161 3.28 18.69 13.40
C THR A 161 1.92 19.38 13.41
N SER A 162 1.81 20.48 12.66
CA SER A 162 0.58 21.23 12.43
C SER A 162 -0.30 20.66 11.31
N LEU A 163 0.12 19.56 10.69
CA LEU A 163 -0.56 18.94 9.55
C LEU A 163 -1.88 18.28 10.01
N ASP A 164 -2.99 18.56 9.29
CA ASP A 164 -4.25 17.86 9.52
C ASP A 164 -4.16 16.44 8.96
N VAL A 165 -3.87 15.48 9.84
CA VAL A 165 -3.71 14.06 9.53
C VAL A 165 -4.87 13.26 10.10
N ARG A 166 -5.57 12.52 9.24
CA ARG A 166 -6.74 11.72 9.65
C ARG A 166 -6.62 10.30 9.13
N PHE A 167 -6.98 9.34 9.97
CA PHE A 167 -7.19 7.96 9.54
C PHE A 167 -8.51 7.88 8.78
N VAL A 168 -8.44 7.45 7.51
CA VAL A 168 -9.59 7.42 6.59
C VAL A 168 -10.04 6.01 6.23
N GLY A 169 -9.59 5.01 7.00
CA GLY A 169 -9.88 3.61 6.74
C GLY A 169 -8.92 2.97 5.74
N HIS A 170 -8.80 1.65 5.80
CA HIS A 170 -7.91 0.91 4.90
C HIS A 170 -8.64 0.50 3.62
N PRO A 171 -8.08 0.78 2.41
CA PRO A 171 -8.75 0.52 1.14
C PRO A 171 -9.01 -0.98 0.88
N LEU A 172 -8.31 -1.88 1.57
CA LEU A 172 -8.55 -3.33 1.47
C LEU A 172 -9.93 -3.77 1.96
N LEU A 173 -10.58 -2.99 2.83
CA LEU A 173 -11.92 -3.35 3.31
C LEU A 173 -13.03 -3.05 2.28
N ASN A 174 -12.73 -2.21 1.29
CA ASN A 174 -13.68 -1.76 0.26
C ASN A 174 -13.54 -2.51 -1.06
N GLN A 175 -12.73 -3.58 -1.11
CA GLN A 175 -12.46 -4.35 -2.31
C GLN A 175 -12.62 -5.85 -2.02
N PRO A 176 -13.01 -6.66 -3.02
CA PRO A 176 -13.14 -8.10 -2.83
C PRO A 176 -11.78 -8.70 -2.43
N ASN A 177 -11.80 -9.55 -1.40
CA ASN A 177 -10.62 -10.30 -1.00
C ASN A 177 -10.49 -11.53 -1.92
N PRO A 178 -9.37 -11.69 -2.65
CA PRO A 178 -9.18 -12.83 -3.55
C PRO A 178 -8.93 -14.15 -2.79
N PHE A 179 -8.61 -14.08 -1.49
CA PHE A 179 -8.31 -15.26 -0.69
C PHE A 179 -9.51 -15.68 0.16
N ARG A 180 -9.79 -16.98 0.15
CA ARG A 180 -10.83 -17.61 0.96
C ARG A 180 -10.23 -18.82 1.65
N TYR A 181 -10.55 -19.01 2.93
CA TYR A 181 -10.16 -20.23 3.62
C TYR A 181 -10.97 -21.43 3.11
N ASP A 182 -10.27 -22.52 2.83
CA ASP A 182 -10.85 -23.83 2.56
C ASP A 182 -9.92 -24.89 3.19
N PRO A 183 -10.37 -25.66 4.21
CA PRO A 183 -9.52 -26.63 4.89
C PRO A 183 -8.98 -27.73 3.96
N ASN A 184 -9.66 -27.99 2.85
CA ASN A 184 -9.24 -28.97 1.84
C ASN A 184 -8.49 -28.33 0.67
N GLY A 185 -8.31 -27.00 0.70
CA GLY A 185 -7.60 -26.25 -0.33
C GLY A 185 -6.08 -26.46 -0.27
N PRO A 186 -5.36 -26.11 -1.35
CA PRO A 186 -3.90 -26.17 -1.37
C PRO A 186 -3.25 -25.18 -0.40
N LEU A 187 -1.97 -25.41 -0.11
CA LEU A 187 -1.11 -24.45 0.58
C LEU A 187 -0.83 -23.25 -0.32
N LEU A 188 -1.17 -22.05 0.15
CA LEU A 188 -0.90 -20.81 -0.57
C LEU A 188 0.55 -20.36 -0.39
N LEU A 189 1.23 -20.04 -1.48
CA LEU A 189 2.60 -19.55 -1.48
C LEU A 189 2.67 -18.14 -2.09
N LEU A 190 3.05 -17.14 -1.29
CA LEU A 190 3.12 -15.74 -1.71
C LEU A 190 4.58 -15.22 -1.66
N PRO A 191 5.39 -15.43 -2.72
CA PRO A 191 6.79 -14.99 -2.75
C PRO A 191 6.97 -13.47 -2.89
N GLY A 192 5.89 -12.72 -3.10
CA GLY A 192 5.87 -11.27 -3.25
C GLY A 192 5.60 -10.80 -4.69
N SER A 193 5.49 -9.49 -4.88
CA SER A 193 5.12 -8.86 -6.16
C SER A 193 6.28 -8.29 -6.96
N ARG A 194 7.49 -8.27 -6.38
CA ARG A 194 8.70 -7.74 -7.00
C ARG A 194 9.66 -8.86 -7.34
N LEU A 195 10.15 -8.90 -8.57
CA LEU A 195 11.02 -9.97 -9.07
C LEU A 195 12.24 -10.24 -8.17
N GLY A 196 12.85 -9.19 -7.62
CA GLY A 196 13.98 -9.33 -6.68
C GLY A 196 13.62 -10.10 -5.41
N ALA A 197 12.46 -9.80 -4.81
CA ALA A 197 11.97 -10.53 -3.64
C ALA A 197 11.59 -11.97 -4.00
N VAL A 198 10.89 -12.15 -5.13
CA VAL A 198 10.51 -13.48 -5.62
C VAL A 198 11.73 -14.37 -5.81
N LYS A 199 12.82 -13.86 -6.39
CA LYS A 199 14.08 -14.59 -6.56
C LYS A 199 14.72 -15.05 -5.25
N GLN A 200 14.58 -14.27 -4.17
CA GLN A 200 15.17 -14.58 -2.87
C GLN A 200 14.28 -15.51 -2.03
N ILE A 201 12.96 -15.40 -2.18
CA ILE A 201 11.98 -16.08 -1.33
C ILE A 201 11.53 -17.41 -1.94
N THR A 202 11.37 -17.51 -3.26
CA THR A 202 10.91 -18.74 -3.93
C THR A 202 11.75 -19.99 -3.57
N PRO A 203 13.09 -19.92 -3.48
CA PRO A 203 13.88 -21.08 -3.05
C PRO A 203 13.53 -21.58 -1.64
N ILE A 204 13.21 -20.67 -0.72
CA ILE A 204 12.78 -21.02 0.65
C ILE A 204 11.41 -21.69 0.61
N LEU A 205 10.46 -21.13 -0.16
CA LEU A 205 9.12 -21.70 -0.28
C LEU A 205 9.17 -23.11 -0.88
N LYS A 206 9.93 -23.32 -1.96
CA LYS A 206 10.14 -24.64 -2.57
C LYS A 206 10.72 -25.62 -1.56
N ALA A 207 11.77 -25.25 -0.84
CA ALA A 207 12.40 -26.11 0.15
C ALA A 207 11.46 -26.44 1.32
N ALA A 208 10.67 -25.48 1.79
CA ALA A 208 9.68 -25.71 2.83
C ALA A 208 8.57 -26.67 2.38
N VAL A 209 8.06 -26.52 1.15
CA VAL A 209 7.07 -27.46 0.58
C VAL A 209 7.67 -28.85 0.40
N HIS A 210 8.92 -28.95 -0.07
CA HIS A 210 9.60 -30.22 -0.18
C HIS A 210 9.71 -30.93 1.18
N GLU A 211 10.05 -30.19 2.24
CA GLU A 211 10.11 -30.74 3.60
C GLU A 211 8.74 -31.20 4.09
N LEU A 212 7.71 -30.35 3.96
CA LEU A 212 6.34 -30.67 4.35
C LEU A 212 5.81 -31.93 3.65
N ARG A 213 6.15 -32.12 2.37
CA ARG A 213 5.71 -33.29 1.58
C ARG A 213 6.29 -34.61 2.06
N LYS A 214 7.35 -34.61 2.87
CA LYS A 214 7.85 -35.85 3.52
C LYS A 214 6.85 -36.39 4.54
N HIS A 215 6.11 -35.51 5.20
CA HIS A 215 5.10 -35.86 6.20
C HIS A 215 3.67 -35.79 5.63
N TYR A 216 3.44 -34.97 4.60
CA TYR A 216 2.15 -34.81 3.93
C TYR A 216 2.30 -35.06 2.41
N PRO A 217 2.41 -36.31 1.94
CA PRO A 217 2.70 -36.63 0.54
C PRO A 217 1.67 -36.11 -0.48
N GLN A 218 0.42 -35.92 -0.03
CA GLN A 218 -0.70 -35.40 -0.81
C GLN A 218 -0.81 -33.86 -0.76
N LEU A 219 0.09 -33.16 -0.07
CA LEU A 219 0.05 -31.70 0.03
C LEU A 219 0.32 -31.07 -1.33
N HIS A 220 -0.68 -30.37 -1.86
CA HIS A 220 -0.58 -29.51 -3.04
C HIS A 220 -0.38 -28.06 -2.60
N ALA A 221 0.43 -27.32 -3.34
CA ALA A 221 0.67 -25.91 -3.12
C ALA A 221 0.40 -25.09 -4.38
N ILE A 222 0.11 -23.80 -4.22
CA ILE A 222 -0.19 -22.90 -5.33
C ILE A 222 0.48 -21.53 -5.14
N ILE A 223 1.11 -21.02 -6.20
CA ILE A 223 1.65 -19.65 -6.26
C ILE A 223 0.81 -18.83 -7.24
N PRO A 224 -0.01 -17.87 -6.75
CA PRO A 224 -0.57 -16.86 -7.61
C PRO A 224 0.48 -15.81 -7.99
N TYR A 225 0.67 -15.56 -9.29
CA TYR A 225 1.62 -14.56 -9.79
C TYR A 225 0.91 -13.28 -10.26
N PRO A 226 1.45 -12.08 -9.95
CA PRO A 226 0.76 -10.82 -10.25
C PRO A 226 1.05 -10.27 -11.67
N ASN A 227 2.10 -10.75 -12.35
CA ASN A 227 2.47 -10.28 -13.68
C ASN A 227 3.30 -11.30 -14.46
N GLN A 228 3.44 -11.05 -15.76
CA GLN A 228 4.14 -11.94 -16.69
C GLN A 228 5.65 -12.07 -16.40
N ALA A 229 6.29 -11.04 -15.83
CA ALA A 229 7.72 -11.13 -15.48
C ALA A 229 7.96 -12.14 -14.36
N ILE A 230 7.09 -12.17 -13.35
CA ILE A 230 7.13 -13.17 -12.28
C ILE A 230 6.74 -14.56 -12.82
N GLN A 231 5.70 -14.64 -13.66
CA GLN A 231 5.33 -15.90 -14.32
C GLN A 231 6.52 -16.53 -15.04
N ARG A 232 7.19 -15.78 -15.92
CA ARG A 232 8.35 -16.27 -16.69
C ARG A 232 9.47 -16.77 -15.79
N TYR A 233 9.74 -16.07 -14.68
CA TYR A 233 10.74 -16.51 -13.73
C TYR A 233 10.35 -17.82 -13.03
N LEU A 234 9.10 -17.93 -12.56
CA LEU A 234 8.61 -19.11 -11.85
C LEU A 234 8.49 -20.34 -12.77
N SER A 235 8.05 -20.16 -14.02
CA SER A 235 7.85 -21.26 -14.97
C SER A 235 9.13 -22.01 -15.37
N VAL A 236 10.30 -21.41 -15.18
CA VAL A 236 11.60 -22.07 -15.43
C VAL A 236 12.23 -22.65 -14.16
N GLN A 237 11.58 -22.50 -13.00
CA GLN A 237 12.01 -23.15 -11.77
C GLN A 237 11.42 -24.56 -11.70
N GLU A 238 12.16 -25.49 -11.12
CA GLU A 238 11.64 -26.80 -10.77
C GLU A 238 10.73 -26.66 -9.52
N LEU A 239 9.41 -26.75 -9.71
CA LEU A 239 8.38 -26.48 -8.70
C LEU A 239 7.49 -27.71 -8.46
N THR A 240 8.10 -28.86 -8.17
CA THR A 240 7.38 -30.12 -7.96
C THR A 240 6.32 -30.01 -6.86
N GLY A 241 5.06 -30.29 -7.21
CA GLY A 241 3.92 -30.21 -6.29
C GLY A 241 3.41 -28.78 -6.03
N ILE A 242 3.86 -27.79 -6.81
CA ILE A 242 3.47 -26.39 -6.69
C ILE A 242 2.92 -25.89 -8.04
N ASP A 243 1.64 -25.55 -8.07
CA ASP A 243 0.98 -25.00 -9.26
C ASP A 243 1.13 -23.49 -9.38
N LEU A 244 1.06 -22.96 -10.60
CA LEU A 244 1.12 -21.52 -10.89
C LEU A 244 -0.22 -21.03 -11.44
N CYS A 245 -0.73 -19.91 -10.92
CA CYS A 245 -1.99 -19.32 -11.38
C CYS A 245 -1.90 -17.78 -11.50
N PRO A 246 -2.53 -17.13 -12.48
CA PRO A 246 -2.62 -15.67 -12.47
C PRO A 246 -3.39 -15.17 -11.24
N LEU A 247 -2.82 -14.20 -10.50
CA LEU A 247 -3.50 -13.60 -9.35
C LEU A 247 -4.82 -12.92 -9.73
N ALA A 248 -4.90 -12.34 -10.94
CA ALA A 248 -6.08 -11.64 -11.43
C ALA A 248 -7.33 -12.53 -11.56
N THR A 249 -7.13 -13.85 -11.71
CA THR A 249 -8.21 -14.84 -11.85
C THR A 249 -8.23 -15.82 -10.67
N PHE A 250 -7.48 -15.53 -9.60
CA PHE A 250 -7.37 -16.41 -8.46
C PHE A 250 -8.66 -16.39 -7.65
N ASN A 251 -9.30 -17.55 -7.52
CA ASN A 251 -10.54 -17.75 -6.75
C ASN A 251 -10.53 -19.10 -5.99
N THR A 252 -9.35 -19.68 -5.82
CA THR A 252 -9.17 -20.98 -5.17
C THR A 252 -9.15 -20.78 -3.65
N GLY A 253 -9.96 -21.58 -2.93
CA GLY A 253 -9.88 -21.63 -1.47
C GLY A 253 -8.57 -22.28 -1.02
N VAL A 254 -7.99 -21.84 0.09
CA VAL A 254 -6.68 -22.31 0.57
C VAL A 254 -6.73 -22.66 2.05
N CYS A 255 -5.98 -23.68 2.46
CA CYS A 255 -6.00 -24.16 3.86
C CYS A 255 -5.10 -23.34 4.77
N SER A 256 -3.97 -22.87 4.24
CA SER A 256 -2.96 -22.12 4.98
C SER A 256 -2.04 -21.38 4.00
N ALA A 257 -1.16 -20.52 4.50
CA ALA A 257 -0.26 -19.72 3.66
C ALA A 257 1.17 -19.62 4.17
N ILE A 258 2.16 -19.70 3.28
CA ILE A 258 3.52 -19.21 3.51
C ILE A 258 3.72 -17.95 2.67
N MET A 259 4.03 -16.84 3.31
CA MET A 259 3.92 -15.53 2.67
C MET A 259 5.06 -14.58 2.98
N SER A 260 5.45 -13.79 1.99
CA SER A 260 6.25 -12.59 2.19
C SER A 260 5.42 -11.49 2.86
N SER A 261 6.07 -10.59 3.62
CA SER A 261 5.40 -9.41 4.16
C SER A 261 5.00 -8.43 3.04
N GLY A 262 3.72 -8.09 2.98
CA GLY A 262 3.16 -7.19 1.97
C GLY A 262 1.63 -7.17 1.98
N THR A 263 1.02 -6.44 1.03
CA THR A 263 -0.44 -6.27 0.97
C THR A 263 -1.19 -7.59 0.89
N ALA A 264 -0.68 -8.57 0.13
CA ALA A 264 -1.29 -9.89 0.03
C ALA A 264 -1.31 -10.64 1.37
N SER A 265 -0.26 -10.49 2.20
CA SER A 265 -0.26 -11.08 3.55
C SER A 265 -1.32 -10.48 4.46
N LEU A 266 -1.61 -9.19 4.33
CA LEU A 266 -2.71 -8.55 5.06
C LEU A 266 -4.08 -9.04 4.56
N GLN A 267 -4.25 -9.28 3.26
CA GLN A 267 -5.47 -9.87 2.71
C GLN A 267 -5.70 -11.31 3.22
N VAL A 268 -4.64 -12.14 3.27
CA VAL A 268 -4.67 -13.47 3.90
C VAL A 268 -5.09 -13.37 5.36
N ALA A 269 -4.53 -12.39 6.09
CA ALA A 269 -4.89 -12.15 7.48
C ALA A 269 -6.33 -11.70 7.68
N LEU A 270 -6.84 -10.82 6.81
CA LEU A 270 -8.25 -10.39 6.83
C LEU A 270 -9.23 -11.52 6.46
N ALA A 271 -8.76 -12.55 5.74
CA ALA A 271 -9.52 -13.75 5.45
C ALA A 271 -9.47 -14.80 6.59
N GLY A 272 -8.69 -14.56 7.65
CA GLY A 272 -8.53 -15.48 8.77
C GLY A 272 -7.87 -16.81 8.37
N ILE A 273 -6.96 -16.77 7.39
CA ILE A 273 -6.24 -17.95 6.91
C ILE A 273 -4.95 -18.12 7.72
N PRO A 274 -4.74 -19.29 8.38
CA PRO A 274 -3.50 -19.58 9.11
C PRO A 274 -2.26 -19.49 8.22
N GLY A 275 -1.11 -19.12 8.79
CA GLY A 275 0.11 -19.09 8.00
C GLY A 275 1.36 -18.61 8.69
N VAL A 276 2.44 -18.57 7.91
CA VAL A 276 3.78 -18.14 8.33
C VAL A 276 4.27 -17.02 7.42
N ILE A 277 4.88 -16.00 8.03
CA ILE A 277 5.59 -14.95 7.31
C ILE A 277 7.05 -15.39 7.14
N THR A 278 7.58 -15.33 5.92
CA THR A 278 9.00 -15.53 5.65
C THR A 278 9.56 -14.42 4.79
N TYR A 279 10.78 -14.01 5.06
CA TYR A 279 11.42 -12.94 4.31
C TYR A 279 12.91 -13.18 4.11
N ARG A 280 13.40 -12.89 2.91
CA ARG A 280 14.82 -12.89 2.58
C ARG A 280 15.13 -11.74 1.62
N ALA A 281 16.20 -11.01 1.91
CA ALA A 281 16.74 -9.96 1.08
C ALA A 281 18.24 -10.19 0.86
N ASN A 282 18.87 -9.29 0.09
CA ASN A 282 20.33 -9.24 0.05
C ASN A 282 20.88 -9.02 1.49
N PRO A 283 21.92 -9.73 1.95
CA PRO A 283 22.45 -9.62 3.31
C PRO A 283 22.79 -8.19 3.75
N ILE A 284 23.35 -7.37 2.86
CA ILE A 284 23.67 -5.97 3.14
C ILE A 284 22.38 -5.16 3.36
N THR A 285 21.40 -5.34 2.47
CA THR A 285 20.08 -4.70 2.60
C THR A 285 19.37 -5.12 3.87
N PHE A 286 19.42 -6.40 4.22
CA PHE A 286 18.81 -6.92 5.45
C PHE A 286 19.47 -6.33 6.70
N PHE A 287 20.80 -6.31 6.74
CA PHE A 287 21.56 -5.76 7.86
C PHE A 287 21.27 -4.27 8.09
N ILE A 288 21.30 -3.47 7.01
CA ILE A 288 20.96 -2.05 7.07
C ILE A 288 19.49 -1.87 7.47
N GLY A 289 18.58 -2.62 6.83
CA GLY A 289 17.15 -2.58 7.09
C GLY A 289 16.83 -2.86 8.55
N LYS A 290 17.39 -3.93 9.13
CA LYS A 290 17.19 -4.32 10.53
C LYS A 290 17.66 -3.26 11.52
N ARG A 291 18.74 -2.53 11.22
CA ARG A 291 19.23 -1.43 12.06
C ARG A 291 18.41 -0.14 11.95
N LEU A 292 17.81 0.11 10.78
CA LEU A 292 17.03 1.34 10.54
C LEU A 292 15.55 1.18 10.85
N ALA A 293 15.03 -0.05 10.80
CA ALA A 293 13.64 -0.37 11.09
C ALA A 293 13.34 -0.10 12.58
N LYS A 294 12.28 0.63 12.85
CA LYS A 294 11.82 0.94 14.22
C LYS A 294 10.65 0.06 14.68
N VAL A 295 10.44 -1.06 14.01
CA VAL A 295 9.26 -1.92 14.18
C VAL A 295 9.64 -3.25 14.80
N ARG A 296 8.81 -3.74 15.73
CA ARG A 296 9.00 -5.04 16.39
C ARG A 296 8.67 -6.22 15.45
N TYR A 297 7.72 -6.00 14.56
CA TYR A 297 7.22 -7.00 13.62
C TYR A 297 7.40 -6.51 12.19
N LEU A 298 7.58 -7.44 11.26
CA LEU A 298 7.70 -7.16 9.83
C LEU A 298 6.35 -7.20 9.12
N SER A 299 5.42 -8.06 9.53
CA SER A 299 4.11 -8.20 8.90
C SER A 299 3.12 -7.14 9.37
N MET A 300 2.31 -6.62 8.45
CA MET A 300 1.31 -5.59 8.77
C MET A 300 0.31 -6.08 9.82
N ALA A 301 -0.11 -7.34 9.73
CA ALA A 301 -1.04 -7.94 10.68
C ALA A 301 -0.48 -7.91 12.11
N ASN A 302 0.76 -8.35 12.31
CA ASN A 302 1.39 -8.35 13.62
C ASN A 302 1.69 -6.94 14.14
N ILE A 303 2.06 -6.01 13.25
CA ILE A 303 2.25 -4.59 13.60
C ILE A 303 0.94 -4.00 14.13
N LEU A 304 -0.17 -4.20 13.42
CA LEU A 304 -1.49 -3.66 13.77
C LEU A 304 -2.05 -4.29 15.06
N LEU A 305 -1.88 -5.59 15.23
CA LEU A 305 -2.37 -6.31 16.41
C LEU A 305 -1.42 -6.23 17.61
N HIS A 306 -0.22 -5.68 17.43
CA HIS A 306 0.86 -5.65 18.42
C HIS A 306 1.18 -7.03 19.03
N LYS A 307 0.95 -8.12 18.29
CA LYS A 307 1.20 -9.52 18.71
C LYS A 307 1.66 -10.37 17.53
N PRO A 308 2.42 -11.45 17.75
CA PRO A 308 2.90 -12.32 16.67
C PRO A 308 1.83 -13.33 16.27
N LEU A 309 0.71 -12.87 15.70
CA LEU A 309 -0.35 -13.76 15.20
C LEU A 309 0.19 -14.68 14.10
N TYR A 310 1.00 -14.13 13.20
CA TYR A 310 1.73 -14.89 12.19
C TYR A 310 3.19 -15.05 12.63
N PRO A 311 3.70 -16.27 12.83
CA PRO A 311 5.13 -16.48 13.07
C PRO A 311 5.97 -15.86 11.95
N GLU A 312 7.02 -15.12 12.31
CA GLU A 312 7.91 -14.44 11.36
C GLU A 312 9.28 -15.13 11.31
N VAL A 313 9.53 -15.89 10.25
CA VAL A 313 10.78 -16.61 10.01
C VAL A 313 11.66 -15.80 9.05
N LEU A 314 12.55 -15.00 9.64
CA LEU A 314 13.37 -14.02 8.93
C LEU A 314 14.72 -14.60 8.48
N GLN A 315 15.47 -13.81 7.72
CA GLN A 315 16.72 -14.22 7.06
C GLN A 315 17.83 -14.71 8.00
N ASP A 316 17.83 -14.28 9.26
CA ASP A 316 18.77 -14.69 10.29
C ASP A 316 18.38 -16.00 11.00
N THR A 317 17.23 -16.60 10.65
CA THR A 317 16.85 -17.92 11.17
C THR A 317 17.69 -19.03 10.54
N PRO A 318 18.39 -19.87 11.35
CA PRO A 318 19.09 -21.05 10.86
C PRO A 318 18.13 -22.01 10.17
N ASN A 319 18.54 -22.62 9.05
CA ASN A 319 17.71 -23.56 8.29
C ASN A 319 16.29 -23.02 8.00
N GLN A 320 16.21 -21.77 7.55
CA GLN A 320 14.96 -21.02 7.38
C GLN A 320 13.79 -21.83 6.78
N ALA A 321 14.04 -22.62 5.73
CA ALA A 321 13.00 -23.45 5.10
C ALA A 321 12.44 -24.55 6.01
N LEU A 322 13.30 -25.22 6.79
CA LEU A 322 12.90 -26.23 7.77
C LEU A 322 12.10 -25.59 8.91
N THR A 323 12.52 -24.42 9.40
CA THR A 323 11.76 -23.70 10.43
C THR A 323 10.38 -23.27 9.91
N VAL A 324 10.29 -22.81 8.65
CA VAL A 324 9.00 -22.51 8.03
C VAL A 324 8.14 -23.78 7.97
N ALA A 325 8.68 -24.90 7.51
CA ALA A 325 7.95 -26.17 7.45
C ALA A 325 7.42 -26.59 8.82
N HIS A 326 8.28 -26.61 9.85
CA HIS A 326 7.88 -26.96 11.22
C HIS A 326 6.78 -26.05 11.79
N GLN A 327 6.84 -24.74 11.54
CA GLN A 327 5.77 -23.83 11.95
C GLN A 327 4.44 -24.15 11.24
N MET A 328 4.50 -24.51 9.95
CA MET A 328 3.32 -24.88 9.17
C MET A 328 2.68 -26.20 9.62
N GLU A 329 3.45 -27.17 10.12
CA GLU A 329 2.91 -28.44 10.63
C GLU A 329 1.86 -28.24 11.73
N SER A 330 2.06 -27.23 12.59
CA SER A 330 1.09 -26.88 13.64
C SER A 330 -0.27 -26.43 13.08
N PHE A 331 -0.27 -25.78 11.91
CA PHE A 331 -1.48 -25.30 11.25
C PHE A 331 -2.16 -26.38 10.41
N LEU A 332 -1.36 -27.27 9.79
CA LEU A 332 -1.87 -28.39 8.99
C LEU A 332 -2.47 -29.50 9.87
N SER A 333 -2.00 -29.68 11.11
CA SER A 333 -2.45 -30.75 12.01
C SER A 333 -3.67 -30.40 12.89
N GLN A 334 -3.97 -29.11 13.09
CA GLN A 334 -5.00 -28.64 14.05
C GLN A 334 -6.02 -27.70 13.40
N THR A 335 -6.63 -28.09 12.28
CA THR A 335 -7.35 -27.19 11.36
C THR A 335 -8.47 -26.36 11.99
N GLU A 336 -9.23 -26.86 12.96
CA GLU A 336 -10.28 -26.06 13.62
C GLU A 336 -9.76 -25.20 14.77
N GLN A 337 -9.00 -25.78 15.70
CA GLN A 337 -8.55 -25.07 16.89
C GLN A 337 -7.45 -24.03 16.61
N SER A 338 -6.59 -24.29 15.61
CA SER A 338 -5.61 -23.31 15.14
C SER A 338 -6.28 -22.10 14.51
N ARG A 339 -7.40 -22.29 13.79
CA ARG A 339 -8.08 -21.25 13.02
C ARG A 339 -8.79 -20.21 13.88
N THR A 340 -9.30 -20.57 15.06
CA THR A 340 -10.03 -19.63 15.94
C THR A 340 -9.21 -18.36 16.20
N SER A 341 -7.93 -18.51 16.53
CA SER A 341 -7.05 -17.37 16.78
C SER A 341 -6.86 -16.45 15.55
N PHE A 342 -6.85 -17.01 14.34
CA PHE A 342 -6.73 -16.25 13.09
C PHE A 342 -8.05 -15.58 12.70
N LEU A 343 -9.20 -16.17 13.03
CA LEU A 343 -10.51 -15.54 12.84
C LEU A 343 -10.68 -14.35 13.78
N GLU A 344 -10.38 -14.52 15.07
CA GLU A 344 -10.36 -13.41 16.04
C GLU A 344 -9.39 -12.30 15.61
N GLY A 345 -8.21 -12.69 15.12
CA GLY A 345 -7.24 -11.77 14.55
C GLY A 345 -7.77 -11.03 13.32
N ALA A 346 -8.47 -11.72 12.42
CA ALA A 346 -9.08 -11.13 11.23
C ALA A 346 -10.16 -10.11 11.61
N ASP A 347 -11.00 -10.41 12.59
CA ASP A 347 -12.07 -9.51 13.03
C ASP A 347 -11.51 -8.29 13.77
N ALA A 348 -10.51 -8.47 14.63
CA ALA A 348 -9.78 -7.36 15.23
C ALA A 348 -9.10 -6.47 14.17
N LEU A 349 -8.50 -7.06 13.13
CA LEU A 349 -7.94 -6.29 12.01
C LEU A 349 -9.01 -5.52 11.25
N LYS A 350 -10.17 -6.12 10.94
CA LYS A 350 -11.27 -5.43 10.27
C LYS A 350 -11.78 -4.26 11.10
N GLN A 351 -11.93 -4.43 12.42
CA GLN A 351 -12.32 -3.34 13.32
C GLN A 351 -11.28 -2.20 13.31
N LEU A 352 -10.00 -2.52 13.51
CA LEU A 352 -8.91 -1.53 13.50
C LEU A 352 -8.77 -0.78 12.17
N LEU A 353 -9.01 -1.48 11.05
CA LEU A 353 -8.86 -0.92 9.70
C LEU A 353 -10.14 -0.25 9.19
N SER A 354 -11.28 -0.48 9.84
CA SER A 354 -12.52 0.23 9.54
C SER A 354 -12.43 1.66 10.09
N SER A 355 -12.70 2.66 9.25
CA SER A 355 -12.83 4.02 9.74
C SER A 355 -14.13 4.13 10.54
N HIS A 356 -14.04 4.22 11.86
CA HIS A 356 -15.17 4.63 12.71
C HIS A 356 -15.40 6.15 12.68
N SER A 357 -14.70 6.89 11.80
CA SER A 357 -14.88 8.33 11.66
C SER A 357 -16.25 8.66 11.06
N VAL A 358 -16.92 9.66 11.63
CA VAL A 358 -18.18 10.24 11.13
C VAL A 358 -18.02 10.76 9.68
N GLN A 359 -16.78 11.04 9.26
CA GLN A 359 -16.44 11.59 7.95
C GLN A 359 -15.49 10.63 7.20
N THR A 360 -15.91 10.11 6.06
CA THR A 360 -15.08 9.28 5.17
C THR A 360 -14.08 10.13 4.37
N LEU A 361 -13.11 9.50 3.67
CA LEU A 361 -12.24 10.21 2.73
C LEU A 361 -13.02 11.04 1.70
N VAL A 362 -14.13 10.48 1.20
CA VAL A 362 -14.99 11.14 0.21
C VAL A 362 -15.61 12.39 0.83
N ASP A 363 -16.18 12.28 2.03
CA ASP A 363 -16.83 13.40 2.72
C ASP A 363 -15.83 14.51 3.06
N TRP A 364 -14.58 14.16 3.37
CA TRP A 364 -13.52 15.13 3.63
C TRP A 364 -13.09 15.85 2.35
N LEU A 365 -12.78 15.12 1.27
CA LEU A 365 -12.44 15.72 -0.02
C LEU A 365 -13.58 16.57 -0.56
N GLU A 366 -14.82 16.10 -0.45
CA GLU A 366 -16.03 16.83 -0.80
C GLU A 366 -16.11 18.17 -0.06
N SER A 367 -15.96 18.16 1.27
CA SER A 367 -15.94 19.42 2.04
C SER A 367 -14.85 20.37 1.55
N LEU A 368 -13.64 19.88 1.25
CA LEU A 368 -12.52 20.72 0.81
C LEU A 368 -12.73 21.32 -0.59
N LEU A 369 -13.39 20.57 -1.48
CA LEU A 369 -13.68 20.99 -2.86
C LEU A 369 -14.84 21.98 -2.95
N LEU A 370 -15.81 21.87 -2.04
CA LEU A 370 -17.02 22.69 -2.01
C LEU A 370 -16.90 23.94 -1.14
N THR A 371 -15.93 23.99 -0.22
CA THR A 371 -15.67 25.20 0.59
C THR A 371 -15.19 26.33 -0.31
N SER A 372 -15.88 27.48 -0.29
CA SER A 372 -15.52 28.67 -1.08
C SER A 372 -14.20 29.30 -0.62
N THR A 373 -13.53 30.01 -1.53
CA THR A 373 -12.23 30.66 -1.28
C THR A 373 -12.31 31.74 -0.18
N GLU A 374 -13.49 32.31 0.06
CA GLU A 374 -13.73 33.34 1.09
C GLU A 374 -13.72 32.76 2.52
N ALA A 375 -14.30 31.57 2.74
CA ALA A 375 -14.23 30.90 4.04
C ALA A 375 -12.79 30.50 4.43
N MET A 376 -11.91 30.34 3.43
CA MET A 376 -10.51 29.99 3.64
C MET A 376 -9.65 31.15 4.13
N ALA A 377 -9.96 32.38 3.70
CA ALA A 377 -9.25 33.57 4.14
C ALA A 377 -9.47 33.80 5.65
N LEU A 378 -10.70 33.54 6.12
CA LEU A 378 -11.09 33.64 7.53
C LEU A 378 -10.37 32.59 8.41
N ASP A 379 -10.27 31.35 7.94
CA ASP A 379 -9.61 30.25 8.66
C ASP A 379 -8.09 30.44 8.75
N ALA A 380 -7.49 31.09 7.75
CA ALA A 380 -6.08 31.48 7.73
C ALA A 380 -5.77 32.61 8.74
N GLU A 381 -6.67 33.59 8.85
CA GLU A 381 -6.57 34.66 9.86
C GLU A 381 -6.73 34.10 11.29
N LEU A 382 -7.59 33.09 11.49
CA LEU A 382 -7.77 32.42 12.78
C LEU A 382 -6.56 31.55 13.19
N LYS A 383 -5.89 30.89 12.24
CA LYS A 383 -4.69 30.10 12.53
C LYS A 383 -3.44 30.97 12.74
N ASN A 384 -3.35 32.12 12.09
CA ASN A 384 -2.24 33.06 12.30
C ASN A 384 -2.41 33.92 13.56
N SER A 385 -3.63 34.06 14.09
CA SER A 385 -3.91 34.83 15.31
C SER A 385 -3.72 34.05 16.61
N ASN A 386 -3.39 32.74 16.55
CA ASN A 386 -3.13 31.94 17.75
C ASN A 386 -1.72 31.30 17.78
N PRO A 387 -0.64 32.09 17.95
CA PRO A 387 0.68 31.56 18.23
C PRO A 387 0.81 31.31 19.74
N LYS A 388 0.44 30.11 20.18
CA LYS A 388 0.52 29.57 21.56
C LYS A 388 -0.67 29.88 22.48
N ALA A 389 -1.43 28.83 22.77
CA ALA A 389 -1.95 28.54 24.11
C ALA A 389 -1.67 27.07 24.41
#